data_AF-A0A099P6L3-F1
#
_entry.id   AF-A0A099P6L3-F1
#
_cell.length_a   1.000
_cell.length_b   1.000
_cell.length_c   1.000
_cell.angle_alpha   90.00
_cell.angle_beta   90.00
_cell.angle_gamma   90.00
#
_symmetry.space_group_name_H-M   'P 1'
#
loop_
_entity.id
_entity.type
_entity.pdbx_description
1 polymer ?
#
loop_
_entity_poly.entity_id
_entity_poly.type
_entity_poly.pdbx_seq_one_letter_code
_entity_poly.pdbx_strand_id
1 'polypeptide(L)'
;MSGSLNLIPSGVLKVFKILKGDILSKEYINHLDGLSWPIVLSLMVRYETGSSIKETIRKLVEFAENSGISENPLYQMYFSSLKMIDERKRVETFEVELAFLLMKHLKPLIKYDNAEFDDIVVKFAEKLEKQEMVMEAAFVIEHLTDDRKAKDLLTKLLNGNVTKFGFLEDDSKLHEINQRLRIPLRLLHQARSVEFKNQKQYYKSTVELLVAEDIREAHKLLLAEVAPSVIIGNITSEIKRLRLLIEEFSTLSEFKIGAGVYGDYIDFVDLSNGINYEDEEYGEKQAELKKLYQSILSGMSSLQNYTPKVKIAKTIMIRRLLRVVFKEDLGCDREQVLRLELPESEKNYLEAKFDENLDNRMLTTN
;
A
#
# COMPACT_ATOMS: atom_id res chain seq x y z
N MET A 1 -23.61 73.57 -17.91
CA MET A 1 -22.27 73.10 -17.51
C MET A 1 -21.29 74.25 -17.70
N SER A 2 -20.68 74.74 -16.63
CA SER A 2 -19.96 76.02 -16.61
C SER A 2 -18.70 75.98 -17.47
N GLY A 3 -18.58 76.91 -18.42
CA GLY A 3 -17.47 77.04 -19.37
C GLY A 3 -16.08 77.24 -18.74
N SER A 4 -16.00 77.38 -17.41
CA SER A 4 -14.78 77.53 -16.61
C SER A 4 -13.93 76.24 -16.55
N LEU A 5 -14.54 75.06 -16.72
CA LEU A 5 -13.83 73.77 -16.68
C LEU A 5 -12.95 73.53 -17.92
N ASN A 6 -13.26 74.17 -19.06
CA ASN A 6 -12.48 74.07 -20.29
C ASN A 6 -11.18 74.89 -20.27
N LEU A 7 -11.01 75.79 -19.30
CA LEU A 7 -9.81 76.62 -19.13
C LEU A 7 -8.73 75.96 -18.26
N ILE A 8 -9.07 74.89 -17.53
CA ILE A 8 -8.12 74.23 -16.63
C ILE A 8 -7.35 73.17 -17.44
N PRO A 9 -6.01 73.14 -17.37
CA PRO A 9 -5.22 72.11 -18.04
C PRO A 9 -5.69 70.71 -17.67
N SER A 10 -5.86 69.84 -18.67
CA SER A 10 -6.40 68.48 -18.50
C SER A 10 -5.61 67.65 -17.49
N GLY A 11 -4.29 67.84 -17.42
CA GLY A 11 -3.42 67.19 -16.42
C GLY A 11 -3.77 67.58 -14.98
N VAL A 12 -4.07 68.86 -14.73
CA VAL A 12 -4.44 69.34 -13.40
C VAL A 12 -5.77 68.74 -12.96
N LEU A 13 -6.76 68.69 -13.87
CA LEU A 13 -8.05 68.07 -13.57
C LEU A 13 -7.94 66.57 -13.28
N LYS A 14 -7.03 65.85 -13.95
CA LYS A 14 -6.74 64.43 -13.65
C LYS A 14 -6.19 64.26 -12.22
N VAL A 15 -5.26 65.11 -11.80
CA VAL A 15 -4.67 65.07 -10.44
C VAL A 15 -5.73 65.37 -9.37
N PHE A 16 -6.54 66.41 -9.56
CA PHE A 16 -7.64 66.73 -8.63
C PHE A 16 -8.66 65.60 -8.51
N LYS A 17 -8.91 64.87 -9.61
CA LYS A 17 -9.78 63.71 -9.59
C LYS A 17 -9.20 62.53 -8.81
N ILE A 18 -7.90 62.26 -8.95
CA ILE A 18 -7.21 61.25 -8.15
C ILE A 18 -7.29 61.60 -6.66
N LEU A 19 -7.08 62.88 -6.30
CA LEU A 19 -7.18 63.35 -4.92
C LEU A 19 -8.60 63.32 -4.34
N LYS A 20 -9.63 63.31 -5.18
CA LYS A 20 -11.04 63.14 -4.76
C LYS A 20 -11.31 61.73 -4.19
N GLY A 21 -10.46 60.75 -4.53
CA GLY A 21 -10.55 59.38 -4.03
C GLY A 21 -11.57 58.47 -4.74
N ASP A 22 -12.30 58.99 -5.74
CA ASP A 22 -13.20 58.20 -6.59
C ASP A 22 -12.56 57.93 -7.96
N ILE A 23 -11.74 56.87 -8.00
CA ILE A 23 -10.84 56.55 -9.12
C ILE A 23 -11.57 55.87 -10.30
N LEU A 24 -12.63 55.09 -10.04
CA LEU A 24 -13.31 54.35 -11.12
C LEU A 24 -14.40 55.18 -11.83
N SER A 25 -14.84 56.29 -11.25
CA SER A 25 -15.80 57.18 -11.89
C SER A 25 -15.25 57.78 -13.18
N LYS A 26 -16.04 57.72 -14.27
CA LYS A 26 -15.75 58.36 -15.55
C LYS A 26 -16.36 59.76 -15.67
N GLU A 27 -16.99 60.27 -14.61
CA GLU A 27 -17.65 61.58 -14.64
C GLU A 27 -16.64 62.70 -14.92
N TYR A 28 -17.03 63.64 -15.78
CA TYR A 28 -16.28 64.85 -16.17
C TYR A 28 -15.01 64.61 -17.03
N ILE A 29 -14.13 63.66 -16.68
CA ILE A 29 -12.89 63.35 -17.42
C ILE A 29 -12.53 61.86 -17.32
N ASN A 30 -12.16 61.25 -18.46
CA ASN A 30 -11.52 59.93 -18.51
C ASN A 30 -10.05 60.00 -18.10
N HIS A 31 -9.81 60.09 -16.79
CA HIS A 31 -8.47 60.16 -16.20
C HIS A 31 -7.71 58.82 -16.22
N LEU A 32 -8.38 57.71 -16.54
CA LEU A 32 -7.81 56.37 -16.65
C LEU A 32 -7.37 56.02 -18.09
N ASP A 33 -7.63 56.91 -19.05
CA ASP A 33 -7.32 56.67 -20.45
C ASP A 33 -5.82 56.49 -20.70
N GLY A 34 -5.47 55.42 -21.42
CA GLY A 34 -4.08 55.02 -21.69
C GLY A 34 -3.33 54.39 -20.51
N LEU A 35 -3.95 54.19 -19.34
CA LEU A 35 -3.31 53.52 -18.21
C LEU A 35 -3.53 52.02 -18.25
N SER A 36 -2.50 51.25 -17.86
CA SER A 36 -2.62 49.81 -17.67
C SER A 36 -3.34 49.49 -16.36
N TRP A 37 -4.04 48.35 -16.30
CA TRP A 37 -4.79 47.92 -15.12
C TRP A 37 -3.97 47.88 -13.81
N PRO A 38 -2.66 47.56 -13.78
CA PRO A 38 -1.88 47.59 -12.54
C PRO A 38 -1.70 49.01 -12.00
N ILE A 39 -1.60 50.00 -12.90
CA ILE A 39 -1.50 51.41 -12.51
C ILE A 39 -2.84 51.87 -11.93
N VAL A 40 -3.96 51.46 -12.55
CA VAL A 40 -5.30 51.73 -12.02
C VAL A 40 -5.48 51.14 -10.62
N LEU A 41 -5.09 49.88 -10.41
CA LEU A 41 -5.11 49.25 -9.08
C LEU A 41 -4.22 50.00 -8.09
N SER A 42 -3.03 50.43 -8.49
CA SER A 42 -2.13 51.21 -7.64
C SER A 42 -2.74 52.54 -7.20
N LEU A 43 -3.46 53.22 -8.11
CA LEU A 43 -4.18 54.45 -7.80
C LEU A 43 -5.33 54.19 -6.83
N MET A 44 -6.10 53.12 -7.03
CA MET A 44 -7.18 52.73 -6.11
C MET A 44 -6.63 52.45 -4.71
N VAL A 45 -5.57 51.64 -4.57
CA VAL A 45 -4.99 51.30 -3.26
C VAL A 45 -4.40 52.52 -2.54
N ARG A 46 -3.85 53.50 -3.26
CA ARG A 46 -3.17 54.65 -2.66
C ARG A 46 -4.09 55.82 -2.34
N TYR A 47 -5.16 56.02 -3.13
CA TYR A 47 -5.97 57.23 -3.07
C TYR A 47 -7.45 56.98 -2.78
N GLU A 48 -7.96 55.75 -2.95
CA GLU A 48 -9.31 55.41 -2.50
C GLU A 48 -9.31 55.25 -0.98
N THR A 49 -10.14 56.03 -0.29
CA THR A 49 -10.21 56.02 1.18
C THR A 49 -11.46 55.27 1.64
N GLY A 50 -11.33 54.44 2.68
CA GLY A 50 -12.47 53.80 3.36
C GLY A 50 -12.88 52.40 2.86
N SER A 51 -12.35 51.92 1.73
CA SER A 51 -12.61 50.57 1.23
C SER A 51 -11.61 49.55 1.79
N SER A 52 -12.06 48.33 2.11
CA SER A 52 -11.13 47.23 2.38
C SER A 52 -10.42 46.79 1.09
N ILE A 53 -9.22 46.20 1.18
CA ILE A 53 -8.48 45.68 0.00
C ILE A 53 -9.34 44.71 -0.81
N LYS A 54 -10.15 43.86 -0.15
CA LYS A 54 -11.07 42.93 -0.81
C LYS A 54 -12.12 43.67 -1.65
N GLU A 55 -12.65 44.76 -1.13
CA GLU A 55 -13.65 45.58 -1.80
C GLU A 55 -13.05 46.40 -2.96
N THR A 56 -11.84 46.91 -2.79
CA THR A 56 -11.07 47.55 -3.87
C THR A 56 -10.81 46.57 -5.02
N ILE A 57 -10.41 45.33 -4.71
CA ILE A 57 -10.21 44.27 -5.71
C ILE A 57 -11.53 43.92 -6.41
N ARG A 58 -12.62 43.79 -5.68
CA ARG A 58 -13.97 43.55 -6.25
C ARG A 58 -14.34 44.62 -7.28
N LYS A 59 -14.24 45.89 -6.90
CA LYS A 59 -14.56 47.02 -7.78
C LYS A 59 -13.68 47.03 -9.04
N LEU A 60 -12.40 46.69 -8.90
CA LEU A 60 -11.49 46.55 -10.06
C LEU A 60 -11.90 45.41 -10.98
N VAL A 61 -12.28 44.25 -10.43
CA VAL A 61 -12.71 43.09 -11.23
C VAL A 61 -13.97 43.43 -12.01
N GLU A 62 -14.97 44.04 -11.38
CA GLU A 62 -16.20 44.49 -12.05
C GLU A 62 -15.90 45.52 -13.16
N PHE A 63 -14.99 46.46 -12.90
CA PHE A 63 -14.55 47.42 -13.90
C PHE A 63 -13.85 46.74 -15.09
N ALA A 64 -13.00 45.74 -14.83
CA ALA A 64 -12.27 45.01 -15.86
C ALA A 64 -13.17 44.12 -16.72
N GLU A 65 -14.22 43.53 -16.14
CA GLU A 65 -15.27 42.79 -16.85
C GLU A 65 -16.07 43.73 -17.77
N ASN A 66 -16.55 44.85 -17.22
CA ASN A 66 -17.32 45.84 -17.98
C ASN A 66 -16.53 46.52 -19.10
N SER A 67 -15.19 46.56 -18.97
CA SER A 67 -14.29 47.17 -19.96
C SER A 67 -13.68 46.15 -20.93
N GLY A 68 -13.98 44.85 -20.79
CA GLY A 68 -13.42 43.78 -21.62
C GLY A 68 -11.93 43.47 -21.38
N ILE A 69 -11.29 44.11 -20.39
CA ILE A 69 -9.86 43.92 -20.07
C ILE A 69 -9.62 42.48 -19.57
N SER A 70 -10.60 41.91 -18.86
CA SER A 70 -10.50 40.54 -18.34
C SER A 70 -10.54 39.45 -19.41
N GLU A 71 -10.98 39.77 -20.63
CA GLU A 71 -11.06 38.83 -21.76
C GLU A 71 -9.73 38.73 -22.52
N ASN A 72 -8.78 39.62 -22.25
CA ASN A 72 -7.45 39.55 -22.83
C ASN A 72 -6.71 38.30 -22.31
N PRO A 73 -6.22 37.40 -23.20
CA PRO A 73 -5.52 36.18 -22.80
C PRO A 73 -4.33 36.43 -21.85
N LEU A 74 -3.62 37.55 -22.01
CA LEU A 74 -2.48 37.91 -21.17
C LEU A 74 -2.87 38.24 -19.72
N TYR A 75 -4.10 38.72 -19.51
CA TYR A 75 -4.58 39.15 -18.19
C TYR A 75 -5.60 38.20 -17.58
N GLN A 76 -6.09 37.24 -18.35
CA GLN A 76 -7.10 36.27 -17.94
C GLN A 76 -6.68 35.50 -16.66
N MET A 77 -5.41 35.11 -16.54
CA MET A 77 -4.89 34.44 -15.34
C MET A 77 -4.94 35.36 -14.11
N TYR A 78 -4.43 36.59 -14.23
CA TYR A 78 -4.42 37.55 -13.12
C TYR A 78 -5.83 37.88 -12.63
N PHE A 79 -6.77 38.16 -13.54
CA PHE A 79 -8.15 38.44 -13.17
C PHE A 79 -8.87 37.19 -12.64
N SER A 80 -8.52 35.99 -13.10
CA SER A 80 -9.05 34.75 -12.52
C SER A 80 -8.58 34.56 -11.08
N SER A 81 -7.32 34.87 -10.76
CA SER A 81 -6.81 34.79 -9.39
C SER A 81 -7.44 35.83 -8.47
N LEU A 82 -7.64 37.06 -8.97
CA LEU A 82 -8.34 38.11 -8.24
C LEU A 82 -9.82 37.77 -8.00
N LYS A 83 -10.48 37.08 -8.93
CA LYS A 83 -11.86 36.57 -8.77
C LYS A 83 -11.99 35.50 -7.68
N MET A 84 -10.92 34.75 -7.38
CA MET A 84 -10.93 33.80 -6.25
C MET A 84 -11.04 34.51 -4.90
N ILE A 85 -10.41 35.69 -4.77
CA ILE A 85 -10.47 36.51 -3.55
C ILE A 85 -11.88 37.09 -3.37
N ASP A 86 -12.60 37.33 -4.46
CA ASP A 86 -13.97 37.86 -4.46
C ASP A 86 -15.06 36.77 -4.42
N GLU A 87 -14.72 35.51 -4.16
CA GLU A 87 -15.67 34.38 -4.00
C GLU A 87 -16.53 34.05 -5.25
N ARG A 88 -16.20 34.60 -6.45
CA ARG A 88 -17.06 34.45 -7.65
C ARG A 88 -16.66 33.32 -8.61
N LYS A 89 -15.46 32.73 -8.50
CA LYS A 89 -15.01 31.65 -9.40
C LYS A 89 -14.39 30.47 -8.67
N ARG A 90 -14.75 29.27 -9.16
CA ARG A 90 -14.15 27.98 -8.80
C ARG A 90 -12.73 27.86 -9.34
N VAL A 91 -11.93 27.04 -8.66
CA VAL A 91 -10.49 26.83 -8.93
C VAL A 91 -10.24 26.09 -10.27
N GLU A 92 -11.28 25.54 -10.88
CA GLU A 92 -11.25 24.70 -12.09
C GLU A 92 -10.62 25.35 -13.34
N THR A 93 -10.35 26.66 -13.33
CA THR A 93 -9.79 27.36 -14.51
C THR A 93 -8.26 27.31 -14.58
N PHE A 94 -7.58 26.86 -13.52
CA PHE A 94 -6.12 26.84 -13.44
C PHE A 94 -5.55 25.47 -13.79
N GLU A 95 -4.28 25.46 -14.19
CA GLU A 95 -3.50 24.22 -14.23
C GLU A 95 -3.51 23.56 -12.84
N VAL A 96 -3.53 22.23 -12.83
CA VAL A 96 -3.76 21.42 -11.63
C VAL A 96 -2.73 21.73 -10.53
N GLU A 97 -1.47 21.99 -10.90
CA GLU A 97 -0.40 22.35 -9.97
C GLU A 97 -0.65 23.70 -9.27
N LEU A 98 -1.01 24.71 -10.06
CA LEU A 98 -1.32 26.04 -9.54
C LEU A 98 -2.59 26.01 -8.70
N ALA A 99 -3.61 25.26 -9.12
CA ALA A 99 -4.83 25.04 -8.36
C ALA A 99 -4.55 24.46 -6.97
N PHE A 100 -3.74 23.39 -6.89
CA PHE A 100 -3.35 22.78 -5.61
C PHE A 100 -2.61 23.77 -4.70
N LEU A 101 -1.60 24.46 -5.22
CA LEU A 101 -0.81 25.42 -4.44
C LEU A 101 -1.66 26.59 -3.94
N LEU A 102 -2.52 27.15 -4.79
CA LEU A 102 -3.41 28.24 -4.43
C LEU A 102 -4.40 27.81 -3.34
N MET A 103 -5.05 26.66 -3.48
CA MET A 103 -6.01 26.17 -2.47
C MET A 103 -5.34 25.85 -1.13
N LYS A 104 -4.12 25.31 -1.16
CA LYS A 104 -3.37 24.98 0.04
C LYS A 104 -2.91 26.23 0.81
N HIS A 105 -2.31 27.20 0.11
CA HIS A 105 -1.76 28.41 0.74
C HIS A 105 -2.81 29.47 1.05
N LEU A 106 -3.89 29.53 0.27
CA LEU A 106 -4.97 30.50 0.42
C LEU A 106 -6.20 29.92 1.12
N LYS A 107 -6.07 28.76 1.77
CA LYS A 107 -7.10 28.15 2.63
C LYS A 107 -7.81 29.13 3.60
N PRO A 108 -7.13 30.09 4.25
CA PRO A 108 -7.83 31.05 5.13
C PRO A 108 -8.61 32.13 4.37
N LEU A 109 -8.32 32.37 3.08
CA LEU A 109 -8.89 33.46 2.28
C LEU A 109 -9.95 32.97 1.28
N ILE A 110 -9.94 31.69 0.93
CA ILE A 110 -10.81 31.09 -0.08
C ILE A 110 -11.71 30.06 0.59
N LYS A 111 -13.02 30.17 0.36
CA LYS A 111 -13.96 29.09 0.67
C LYS A 111 -13.99 28.13 -0.51
N TYR A 112 -13.65 26.87 -0.27
CA TYR A 112 -13.80 25.79 -1.23
C TYR A 112 -14.46 24.59 -0.55
N ASP A 113 -15.08 23.73 -1.35
CA ASP A 113 -15.54 22.43 -0.87
C ASP A 113 -14.36 21.48 -0.75
N ASN A 114 -14.32 20.70 0.34
CA ASN A 114 -13.27 19.70 0.54
C ASN A 114 -13.27 18.65 -0.58
N ALA A 115 -14.44 18.35 -1.15
CA ALA A 115 -14.55 17.44 -2.29
C ALA A 115 -13.86 17.99 -3.56
N GLU A 116 -14.02 19.28 -3.84
CA GLU A 116 -13.35 19.94 -4.97
C GLU A 116 -11.81 19.94 -4.79
N PHE A 117 -11.34 20.13 -3.56
CA PHE A 117 -9.92 20.06 -3.25
C PHE A 117 -9.38 18.65 -3.43
N ASP A 118 -10.07 17.64 -2.90
CA ASP A 118 -9.66 16.25 -3.01
C ASP A 118 -9.57 15.81 -4.49
N ASP A 119 -10.52 16.23 -5.34
CA ASP A 119 -10.49 15.95 -6.78
C ASP A 119 -9.25 16.55 -7.47
N ILE A 120 -8.83 17.76 -7.07
CA ILE A 120 -7.62 18.41 -7.60
C ILE A 120 -6.37 17.66 -7.10
N VAL A 121 -6.35 17.26 -5.84
CA VAL A 121 -5.24 16.47 -5.25
C VAL A 121 -5.06 15.15 -5.99
N VAL A 122 -6.15 14.42 -6.28
CA VAL A 122 -6.11 13.16 -7.04
C VAL A 122 -5.57 13.41 -8.46
N LYS A 123 -6.10 14.40 -9.17
CA LYS A 123 -5.62 14.74 -10.52
C LYS A 123 -4.14 15.13 -10.52
N PHE A 124 -3.69 15.83 -9.48
CA PHE A 124 -2.29 16.23 -9.37
C PHE A 124 -1.39 15.02 -9.10
N ALA A 125 -1.79 14.14 -8.18
CA ALA A 125 -1.07 12.91 -7.88
C ALA A 125 -0.95 12.01 -9.12
N GLU A 126 -2.02 11.84 -9.89
CA GLU A 126 -1.98 11.08 -11.16
C GLU A 126 -1.05 11.70 -12.20
N LYS A 127 -0.98 13.04 -12.26
CA LYS A 127 -0.06 13.75 -13.16
C LYS A 127 1.40 13.51 -12.75
N LEU A 128 1.70 13.57 -11.46
CA LEU A 128 3.04 13.30 -10.91
C LEU A 128 3.44 11.83 -11.12
N GLU A 129 2.51 10.89 -10.94
CA GLU A 129 2.76 9.47 -11.21
C GLU A 129 3.13 9.22 -12.67
N LYS A 130 2.44 9.87 -13.63
CA LYS A 130 2.77 9.81 -15.06
C LYS A 130 4.15 10.41 -15.39
N GLN A 131 4.63 11.35 -14.57
CA GLN A 131 5.96 11.95 -14.70
C GLN A 131 7.04 11.18 -13.93
N GLU A 132 6.71 10.01 -13.37
CA GLU A 132 7.58 9.17 -12.55
C GLU A 132 8.04 9.80 -11.21
N MET A 133 7.39 10.89 -10.79
CA MET A 133 7.64 11.59 -9.53
C MET A 133 6.80 11.00 -8.39
N VAL A 134 7.12 9.75 -8.02
CA VAL A 134 6.29 8.95 -7.09
C VAL A 134 6.34 9.44 -5.64
N MET A 135 7.47 10.00 -5.19
CA MET A 135 7.62 10.56 -3.84
C MET A 135 6.76 11.80 -3.66
N GLU A 136 6.75 12.67 -4.67
CA GLU A 136 5.94 13.87 -4.72
C GLU A 136 4.46 13.53 -4.85
N ALA A 137 4.12 12.49 -5.62
CA ALA A 137 2.75 11.99 -5.70
C ALA A 137 2.24 11.52 -4.32
N ALA A 138 3.04 10.76 -3.56
CA ALA A 138 2.69 10.34 -2.21
C ALA A 138 2.50 11.54 -1.27
N PHE A 139 3.41 12.52 -1.33
CA PHE A 139 3.29 13.76 -0.57
C PHE A 139 2.02 14.53 -0.91
N VAL A 140 1.62 14.58 -2.17
CA VAL A 140 0.37 15.26 -2.58
C VAL A 140 -0.85 14.52 -2.02
N ILE A 141 -0.88 13.18 -2.09
CA ILE A 141 -1.98 12.35 -1.56
C ILE A 141 -2.19 12.55 -0.06
N GLU A 142 -1.14 12.80 0.73
CA GLU A 142 -1.25 13.11 2.16
C GLU A 142 -2.09 14.37 2.46
N HIS A 143 -2.31 15.23 1.48
CA HIS A 143 -3.12 16.43 1.65
C HIS A 143 -4.61 16.19 1.46
N LEU A 144 -5.03 14.97 1.09
CA LEU A 144 -6.45 14.63 0.98
C LEU A 144 -7.17 14.82 2.31
N THR A 145 -8.42 15.27 2.23
CA THR A 145 -9.28 15.47 3.38
C THR A 145 -9.93 14.16 3.84
N ASP A 146 -10.20 13.24 2.91
CA ASP A 146 -10.74 11.92 3.19
C ASP A 146 -9.63 10.89 3.47
N ASP A 147 -9.43 10.57 4.76
CA ASP A 147 -8.43 9.61 5.24
C ASP A 147 -8.56 8.22 4.60
N ARG A 148 -9.78 7.78 4.28
CA ARG A 148 -9.99 6.44 3.70
C ARG A 148 -9.48 6.40 2.28
N LYS A 149 -9.86 7.41 1.47
CA LYS A 149 -9.37 7.56 0.10
C LYS A 149 -7.86 7.75 0.07
N ALA A 150 -7.32 8.55 0.99
CA ALA A 150 -5.88 8.76 1.11
C ALA A 150 -5.14 7.44 1.33
N LYS A 151 -5.63 6.62 2.27
CA LYS A 151 -5.05 5.30 2.54
C LYS A 151 -5.10 4.38 1.33
N ASP A 152 -6.24 4.30 0.65
CA ASP A 152 -6.42 3.41 -0.50
C ASP A 152 -5.54 3.82 -1.69
N LEU A 153 -5.49 5.12 -1.99
CA LEU A 153 -4.65 5.66 -3.05
C LEU A 153 -3.16 5.50 -2.75
N LEU A 154 -2.74 5.78 -1.51
CA LEU A 154 -1.36 5.61 -1.08
C LEU A 154 -0.93 4.13 -1.14
N THR A 155 -1.79 3.22 -0.69
CA THR A 155 -1.55 1.77 -0.76
C THR A 155 -1.40 1.31 -2.20
N LYS A 156 -2.27 1.79 -3.10
CA LYS A 156 -2.18 1.49 -4.53
C LYS A 156 -0.88 2.02 -5.14
N LEU A 157 -0.51 3.27 -4.83
CA LEU A 157 0.71 3.90 -5.32
C LEU A 157 1.96 3.14 -4.86
N LEU A 158 2.02 2.76 -3.59
CA LEU A 158 3.15 2.02 -3.01
C LEU A 158 3.26 0.62 -3.62
N ASN A 159 2.17 -0.14 -3.67
CA ASN A 159 2.18 -1.51 -4.22
C ASN A 159 2.61 -1.55 -5.69
N GLY A 160 2.34 -0.50 -6.47
CA GLY A 160 2.72 -0.42 -7.88
C GLY A 160 4.16 0.07 -8.12
N ASN A 161 4.79 0.73 -7.14
CA ASN A 161 6.02 1.49 -7.36
C ASN A 161 7.13 1.24 -6.32
N VAL A 162 7.05 0.18 -5.50
CA VAL A 162 8.06 -0.14 -4.45
C VAL A 162 9.51 -0.04 -4.95
N THR A 163 9.77 -0.51 -6.16
CA THR A 163 11.09 -0.45 -6.81
C THR A 163 11.53 0.98 -7.11
N LYS A 164 10.62 1.86 -7.55
CA LYS A 164 10.90 3.28 -7.84
C LYS A 164 11.16 4.08 -6.56
N PHE A 165 10.45 3.78 -5.49
CA PHE A 165 10.76 4.35 -4.16
C PHE A 165 12.10 3.83 -3.60
N GLY A 166 12.58 2.68 -4.08
CA GLY A 166 13.91 2.17 -3.77
C GLY A 166 14.05 1.53 -2.39
N PHE A 167 12.96 1.21 -1.69
CA PHE A 167 12.98 0.58 -0.36
C PHE A 167 12.79 -0.94 -0.36
N LEU A 168 12.87 -1.60 -1.52
CA LEU A 168 12.65 -3.06 -1.62
C LEU A 168 13.66 -3.85 -0.76
N GLU A 169 14.94 -3.51 -0.86
CA GLU A 169 16.02 -4.19 -0.12
C GLU A 169 16.81 -3.22 0.80
N ASP A 170 16.42 -1.95 0.85
CA ASP A 170 17.10 -0.91 1.62
C ASP A 170 16.23 -0.44 2.79
N ASP A 171 16.51 -0.99 3.98
CA ASP A 171 15.82 -0.63 5.21
C ASP A 171 16.05 0.85 5.59
N SER A 172 17.20 1.44 5.22
CA SER A 172 17.49 2.85 5.55
C SER A 172 16.54 3.79 4.83
N LYS A 173 16.30 3.53 3.54
CA LYS A 173 15.31 4.29 2.75
C LYS A 173 13.89 4.10 3.24
N LEU A 174 13.54 2.90 3.70
CA LEU A 174 12.23 2.65 4.30
C LEU A 174 11.99 3.56 5.52
N HIS A 175 12.98 3.66 6.41
CA HIS A 175 12.91 4.54 7.57
C HIS A 175 12.93 6.02 7.18
N GLU A 176 13.69 6.41 6.16
CA GLU A 176 13.70 7.77 5.62
C GLU A 176 12.30 8.17 5.11
N ILE A 177 11.65 7.30 4.35
CA ILE A 177 10.29 7.51 3.83
C ILE A 177 9.30 7.68 4.98
N ASN A 178 9.35 6.79 5.98
CA ASN A 178 8.51 6.94 7.17
C ASN A 178 8.76 8.28 7.89
N GLN A 179 10.01 8.70 8.07
CA GLN A 179 10.30 9.96 8.74
C GLN A 179 9.84 11.20 7.94
N ARG A 180 10.00 11.17 6.62
CA ARG A 180 9.68 12.31 5.74
C ARG A 180 8.19 12.45 5.45
N LEU A 181 7.54 11.33 5.12
CA LEU A 181 6.14 11.26 4.67
C LEU A 181 5.18 10.80 5.78
N ARG A 182 5.70 10.37 6.94
CA ARG A 182 4.89 9.86 8.07
C ARG A 182 3.99 8.69 7.70
N ILE A 183 4.36 7.94 6.66
CA ILE A 183 3.65 6.73 6.24
C ILE A 183 3.94 5.63 7.26
N PRO A 184 2.91 4.95 7.80
CA PRO A 184 3.12 3.88 8.77
C PRO A 184 4.02 2.77 8.23
N LEU A 185 5.03 2.37 9.03
CA LEU A 185 5.96 1.27 8.68
C LEU A 185 5.22 0.01 8.25
N ARG A 186 4.13 -0.32 8.94
CA ARG A 186 3.25 -1.44 8.63
C ARG A 186 2.84 -1.46 7.15
N LEU A 187 2.46 -0.30 6.61
CA LEU A 187 1.98 -0.16 5.24
C LEU A 187 3.14 -0.28 4.22
N LEU A 188 4.32 0.21 4.57
CA LEU A 188 5.54 0.04 3.78
C LEU A 188 6.00 -1.42 3.71
N HIS A 189 5.99 -2.13 4.83
CA HIS A 189 6.32 -3.57 4.88
C HIS A 189 5.27 -4.42 4.14
N GLN A 190 3.98 -4.07 4.23
CA GLN A 190 2.94 -4.69 3.40
C GLN A 190 3.22 -4.53 1.90
N ALA A 191 3.60 -3.32 1.47
CA ALA A 191 3.93 -3.08 0.07
C ALA A 191 5.18 -3.87 -0.38
N ARG A 192 6.23 -3.95 0.45
CA ARG A 192 7.40 -4.82 0.19
C ARG A 192 7.00 -6.27 0.02
N SER A 193 6.10 -6.77 0.88
CA SER A 193 5.65 -8.15 0.79
C SER A 193 4.96 -8.45 -0.54
N VAL A 194 4.09 -7.55 -1.01
CA VAL A 194 3.41 -7.68 -2.31
C VAL A 194 4.44 -7.76 -3.44
N GLU A 195 5.47 -6.92 -3.41
CA GLU A 195 6.51 -6.94 -4.44
C GLU A 195 7.37 -8.21 -4.38
N PHE A 196 7.77 -8.67 -3.19
CA PHE A 196 8.47 -9.96 -3.06
C PHE A 196 7.62 -11.14 -3.55
N LYS A 197 6.31 -11.10 -3.33
CA LYS A 197 5.36 -12.09 -3.85
C LYS A 197 5.33 -12.06 -5.38
N ASN A 198 5.32 -10.87 -6.01
CA ASN A 198 5.40 -10.73 -7.47
C ASN A 198 6.70 -11.32 -8.03
N GLN A 199 7.82 -11.15 -7.30
CA GLN A 199 9.13 -11.73 -7.64
C GLN A 199 9.28 -13.22 -7.27
N LYS A 200 8.20 -13.88 -6.81
CA LYS A 200 8.18 -15.28 -6.36
C LYS A 200 9.11 -15.58 -5.17
N GLN A 201 9.53 -14.55 -4.43
CA GLN A 201 10.34 -14.66 -3.21
C GLN A 201 9.42 -14.80 -1.98
N TYR A 202 8.66 -15.91 -1.92
CA TYR A 202 7.60 -16.10 -0.92
C TYR A 202 8.09 -16.13 0.53
N TYR A 203 9.31 -16.60 0.78
CA TYR A 203 9.92 -16.57 2.11
C TYR A 203 10.08 -15.13 2.62
N LYS A 204 10.73 -14.26 1.84
CA LYS A 204 10.92 -12.85 2.19
C LYS A 204 9.56 -12.15 2.35
N SER A 205 8.62 -12.41 1.45
CA SER A 205 7.25 -11.89 1.54
C SER A 205 6.56 -12.26 2.86
N THR A 206 6.76 -13.48 3.36
CA THR A 206 6.19 -13.93 4.65
C THR A 206 6.83 -13.22 5.83
N VAL A 207 8.15 -13.05 5.83
CA VAL A 207 8.89 -12.30 6.87
C VAL A 207 8.41 -10.84 6.92
N GLU A 208 8.28 -10.17 5.78
CA GLU A 208 7.80 -8.79 5.73
C GLU A 208 6.35 -8.65 6.24
N LEU A 209 5.48 -9.64 5.99
CA LEU A 209 4.11 -9.65 6.53
C LEU A 209 4.10 -9.83 8.06
N LEU A 210 5.02 -10.62 8.60
CA LEU A 210 5.20 -10.77 10.04
C LEU A 210 5.64 -9.46 10.68
N VAL A 211 6.62 -8.77 10.07
CA VAL A 211 7.05 -7.43 10.52
C VAL A 211 5.92 -6.40 10.40
N ALA A 212 5.05 -6.55 9.40
CA ALA A 212 3.86 -5.72 9.24
C ALA A 212 2.66 -6.12 10.15
N GLU A 213 2.85 -7.08 11.07
CA GLU A 213 1.81 -7.60 11.97
C GLU A 213 0.58 -8.18 11.22
N ASP A 214 0.73 -8.58 9.96
CA ASP A 214 -0.32 -9.20 9.15
C ASP A 214 -0.19 -10.74 9.16
N ILE A 215 -0.43 -11.28 10.35
CA ILE A 215 -0.17 -12.68 10.68
C ILE A 215 -1.06 -13.63 9.88
N ARG A 216 -2.30 -13.21 9.57
CA ARG A 216 -3.26 -14.04 8.82
C ARG A 216 -2.83 -14.26 7.39
N GLU A 217 -2.45 -13.20 6.68
CA GLU A 217 -1.93 -13.31 5.31
C GLU A 217 -0.58 -14.02 5.31
N ALA A 218 0.30 -13.74 6.29
CA ALA A 218 1.58 -14.43 6.44
C ALA A 218 1.40 -15.95 6.60
N HIS A 219 0.50 -16.38 7.49
CA HIS A 219 0.21 -17.80 7.72
C HIS A 219 -0.37 -18.48 6.47
N LYS A 220 -1.29 -17.81 5.77
CA LYS A 220 -1.86 -18.33 4.52
C LYS A 220 -0.78 -18.52 3.45
N LEU A 221 0.15 -17.57 3.32
CA LEU A 221 1.27 -17.66 2.37
C LEU A 221 2.26 -18.76 2.77
N LEU A 222 2.54 -18.90 4.07
CA LEU A 222 3.39 -19.94 4.61
C LEU A 222 2.87 -21.34 4.22
N LEU A 223 1.59 -21.61 4.50
CA LEU A 223 0.96 -22.90 4.21
C LEU A 223 0.83 -23.18 2.71
N ALA A 224 0.54 -22.15 1.90
CA ALA A 224 0.28 -22.33 0.47
C ALA A 224 1.55 -22.55 -0.35
N GLU A 225 2.64 -21.83 -0.04
CA GLU A 225 3.82 -21.75 -0.91
C GLU A 225 5.13 -22.04 -0.20
N VAL A 226 5.38 -21.46 0.98
CA VAL A 226 6.71 -21.53 1.64
C VAL A 226 6.98 -22.92 2.19
N ALA A 227 6.13 -23.41 3.09
CA ALA A 227 6.34 -24.72 3.72
C ALA A 227 6.36 -25.87 2.70
N PRO A 228 5.43 -25.94 1.71
CA PRO A 228 5.49 -26.95 0.67
C PRO A 228 6.77 -26.89 -0.18
N SER A 229 7.24 -25.69 -0.55
CA SER A 229 8.42 -25.54 -1.42
C SER A 229 9.70 -25.99 -0.71
N VAL A 230 9.85 -25.65 0.57
CA VAL A 230 11.01 -26.07 1.39
C VAL A 230 11.06 -27.59 1.55
N ILE A 231 9.90 -28.23 1.73
CA ILE A 231 9.83 -29.68 1.95
C ILE A 231 10.07 -30.46 0.65
N ILE A 232 9.61 -29.94 -0.48
CA ILE A 232 9.93 -30.50 -1.80
C ILE A 232 11.44 -30.36 -2.09
N GLY A 233 12.04 -29.20 -1.75
CA GLY A 233 13.46 -28.94 -1.98
C GLY A 233 14.39 -29.76 -1.07
N ASN A 234 13.93 -30.10 0.15
CA ASN A 234 14.67 -30.85 1.16
C ASN A 234 16.10 -30.31 1.43
N ILE A 235 16.24 -28.98 1.44
CA ILE A 235 17.51 -28.30 1.71
C ILE A 235 17.61 -28.02 3.21
N THR A 236 18.64 -28.55 3.89
CA THR A 236 18.79 -28.47 5.35
C THR A 236 18.82 -27.03 5.88
N SER A 237 19.39 -26.08 5.15
CA SER A 237 19.43 -24.66 5.54
C SER A 237 18.05 -24.00 5.49
N GLU A 238 17.20 -24.38 4.54
CA GLU A 238 15.84 -23.84 4.39
C GLU A 238 14.89 -24.45 5.42
N ILE A 239 15.07 -25.72 5.77
CA ILE A 239 14.32 -26.39 6.84
C ILE A 239 14.55 -25.70 8.19
N LYS A 240 15.80 -25.34 8.52
CA LYS A 240 16.11 -24.58 9.74
C LYS A 240 15.44 -23.21 9.77
N ARG A 241 15.42 -22.51 8.64
CA ARG A 241 14.74 -21.21 8.51
C ARG A 241 13.22 -21.34 8.65
N LEU A 242 12.64 -22.42 8.10
CA LEU A 242 11.22 -22.72 8.24
C LEU A 242 10.85 -23.02 9.70
N ARG A 243 11.70 -23.75 10.45
CA ARG A 243 11.47 -24.00 11.89
C ARG A 243 11.36 -22.68 12.67
N LEU A 244 12.29 -21.76 12.47
CA LEU A 244 12.26 -20.44 13.12
C LEU A 244 10.96 -19.66 12.81
N LEU A 245 10.51 -19.68 11.55
CA LEU A 245 9.25 -19.06 11.18
C LEU A 245 8.04 -19.72 11.87
N ILE A 246 8.00 -21.06 11.92
CA ILE A 246 6.90 -21.79 12.55
C ILE A 246 6.86 -21.50 14.06
N GLU A 247 8.01 -21.37 14.72
CA GLU A 247 8.08 -20.98 16.13
C GLU A 247 7.45 -19.61 16.38
N GLU A 248 7.69 -18.61 15.52
CA GLU A 248 7.04 -17.30 15.62
C GLU A 248 5.51 -17.40 15.53
N PHE A 249 4.97 -18.23 14.64
CA PHE A 249 3.53 -18.48 14.54
C PHE A 249 2.96 -19.29 15.72
N SER A 250 3.77 -20.16 16.32
CA SER A 250 3.34 -21.07 17.40
C SER A 250 2.97 -20.35 18.70
N THR A 251 3.49 -19.14 18.89
CA THR A 251 3.10 -18.25 20.00
C THR A 251 1.62 -17.85 19.95
N LEU A 252 0.96 -18.01 18.80
CA LEU A 252 -0.41 -17.60 18.55
C LEU A 252 -1.30 -18.84 18.42
N SER A 253 -2.08 -19.11 19.47
CA SER A 253 -2.89 -20.32 19.65
C SER A 253 -3.77 -20.71 18.44
N GLU A 254 -4.31 -19.74 17.69
CA GLU A 254 -5.17 -19.97 16.54
C GLU A 254 -4.43 -20.51 15.29
N PHE A 255 -3.11 -20.25 15.18
CA PHE A 255 -2.30 -20.59 14.00
C PHE A 255 -1.44 -21.83 14.19
N LYS A 256 -1.55 -22.47 15.36
CA LYS A 256 -0.90 -23.77 15.64
C LYS A 256 -1.38 -24.87 14.67
N ILE A 257 -2.63 -24.75 14.20
CA ILE A 257 -3.27 -25.71 13.30
C ILE A 257 -2.78 -25.45 11.87
N GLY A 258 -1.98 -26.37 11.34
CA GLY A 258 -1.40 -26.28 10.00
C GLY A 258 0.11 -26.06 10.04
N ALA A 259 0.57 -24.90 10.50
CA ALA A 259 2.00 -24.62 10.63
C ALA A 259 2.69 -25.60 11.60
N GLY A 260 2.00 -25.98 12.69
CA GLY A 260 2.46 -27.02 13.61
C GLY A 260 2.63 -28.39 12.97
N VAL A 261 1.82 -28.75 11.95
CA VAL A 261 1.95 -30.03 11.23
C VAL A 261 3.27 -30.10 10.47
N TYR A 262 3.68 -28.98 9.90
CA TYR A 262 4.97 -28.84 9.23
C TYR A 262 6.13 -28.89 10.23
N GLY A 263 5.97 -28.30 11.43
CA GLY A 263 6.93 -28.38 12.52
C GLY A 263 7.11 -29.83 13.03
N ASP A 264 6.00 -30.49 13.36
CA ASP A 264 5.98 -31.88 13.81
C ASP A 264 6.63 -32.82 12.79
N TYR A 265 6.46 -32.56 11.49
CA TYR A 265 7.12 -33.32 10.43
C TYR A 265 8.64 -33.10 10.39
N ILE A 266 9.12 -31.87 10.60
CA ILE A 266 10.55 -31.58 10.66
C ILE A 266 11.17 -32.29 11.87
N ASP A 267 10.50 -32.23 13.02
CA ASP A 267 10.92 -32.92 14.25
C ASP A 267 10.95 -34.44 14.04
N PHE A 268 9.94 -35.00 13.35
CA PHE A 268 9.92 -36.41 12.97
C PHE A 268 11.09 -36.81 12.07
N VAL A 269 11.43 -35.98 11.07
CA VAL A 269 12.57 -36.26 10.17
C VAL A 269 13.90 -36.19 10.93
N ASP A 270 14.09 -35.17 11.77
CA ASP A 270 15.29 -35.01 12.59
C ASP A 270 15.47 -36.21 13.55
N LEU A 271 14.40 -36.60 14.26
CA LEU A 271 14.40 -37.78 15.13
C LEU A 271 14.69 -39.06 14.34
N SER A 272 14.04 -39.26 13.18
CA SER A 272 14.23 -40.48 12.38
C SER A 272 15.65 -40.68 11.84
N ASN A 273 16.40 -39.59 11.64
CA ASN A 273 17.79 -39.67 11.17
C ASN A 273 18.79 -39.82 12.33
N GLY A 274 18.37 -39.57 13.57
CA GLY A 274 19.20 -39.64 14.79
C GLY A 274 19.01 -40.92 15.62
N ILE A 275 18.21 -41.88 15.16
CA ILE A 275 18.00 -43.16 15.85
C ILE A 275 19.12 -44.13 15.47
N ASN A 276 19.90 -44.54 16.47
CA ASN A 276 20.75 -45.71 16.40
C ASN A 276 20.14 -46.81 17.28
N TYR A 277 20.11 -48.05 16.79
CA TYR A 277 19.58 -49.23 17.50
C TYR A 277 20.34 -49.58 18.80
N GLU A 278 21.45 -48.88 19.07
CA GLU A 278 22.32 -49.10 20.23
C GLU A 278 22.08 -48.10 21.38
N ASP A 279 21.19 -47.11 21.20
CA ASP A 279 20.85 -46.13 22.25
C ASP A 279 19.89 -46.72 23.30
N GLU A 280 20.21 -46.58 24.60
CA GLU A 280 19.34 -46.99 25.72
C GLU A 280 17.97 -46.26 25.73
N GLU A 281 17.88 -45.10 25.07
CA GLU A 281 16.66 -44.27 24.91
C GLU A 281 15.80 -44.65 23.69
N TYR A 282 16.15 -45.72 22.96
CA TYR A 282 15.44 -46.13 21.74
C TYR A 282 13.92 -46.28 21.94
N GLY A 283 13.50 -46.83 23.09
CA GLY A 283 12.09 -46.99 23.43
C GLY A 283 11.32 -45.68 23.65
N GLU A 284 11.97 -44.66 24.23
CA GLU A 284 11.37 -43.34 24.46
C GLU A 284 11.26 -42.55 23.15
N LYS A 285 12.32 -42.59 22.33
CA LYS A 285 12.34 -42.01 20.97
C LYS A 285 11.28 -42.65 20.07
N GLN A 286 11.05 -43.96 20.19
CA GLN A 286 10.00 -44.68 19.45
C GLN A 286 8.58 -44.26 19.89
N ALA A 287 8.37 -43.99 21.18
CA ALA A 287 7.09 -43.48 21.69
C ALA A 287 6.80 -42.03 21.25
N GLU A 288 7.83 -41.17 21.20
CA GLU A 288 7.72 -39.81 20.69
C GLU A 288 7.43 -39.79 19.19
N LEU A 289 8.09 -40.63 18.40
CA LEU A 289 7.78 -40.81 16.98
C LEU A 289 6.34 -41.25 16.76
N LYS A 290 5.80 -42.12 17.62
CA LYS A 290 4.41 -42.56 17.52
C LYS A 290 3.41 -41.44 17.82
N LYS A 291 3.71 -40.58 18.82
CA LYS A 291 2.90 -39.40 19.13
C LYS A 291 2.94 -38.38 17.99
N LEU A 292 4.13 -38.09 17.47
CA LEU A 292 4.31 -37.18 16.33
C LEU A 292 3.62 -37.71 15.07
N TYR A 293 3.71 -39.01 14.81
CA TYR A 293 3.01 -39.64 13.69
C TYR A 293 1.48 -39.46 13.79
N GLN A 294 0.90 -39.68 14.97
CA GLN A 294 -0.54 -39.47 15.20
C GLN A 294 -0.93 -37.99 15.08
N SER A 295 -0.11 -37.08 15.60
CA SER A 295 -0.30 -35.63 15.45
C SER A 295 -0.30 -35.22 13.97
N ILE A 296 0.70 -35.64 13.21
CA ILE A 296 0.84 -35.34 11.79
C ILE A 296 -0.33 -35.94 10.99
N LEU A 297 -0.75 -37.17 11.28
CA LEU A 297 -1.85 -37.81 10.56
C LEU A 297 -3.18 -37.09 10.79
N SER A 298 -3.45 -36.66 12.03
CA SER A 298 -4.62 -35.83 12.35
C SER A 298 -4.51 -34.44 11.69
N GLY A 299 -3.34 -33.83 11.71
CA GLY A 299 -3.05 -32.53 11.12
C GLY A 299 -3.10 -32.50 9.59
N MET A 300 -2.70 -33.59 8.92
CA MET A 300 -2.72 -33.69 7.46
C MET A 300 -4.13 -33.69 6.88
N SER A 301 -5.12 -34.20 7.63
CA SER A 301 -6.54 -34.08 7.28
C SER A 301 -7.04 -32.64 7.37
N SER A 302 -6.41 -31.81 8.21
CA SER A 302 -6.75 -30.40 8.42
C SER A 302 -6.05 -29.45 7.44
N LEU A 303 -4.97 -29.89 6.79
CA LEU A 303 -4.29 -29.10 5.75
C LEU A 303 -5.20 -28.98 4.53
N GLN A 304 -5.73 -27.80 4.27
CA GLN A 304 -6.57 -27.54 3.11
C GLN A 304 -5.74 -27.63 1.81
N ASN A 305 -6.27 -28.33 0.79
CA ASN A 305 -5.61 -28.60 -0.49
C ASN A 305 -5.61 -27.37 -1.43
N TYR A 306 -5.07 -26.23 -0.97
CA TYR A 306 -5.16 -24.97 -1.71
C TYR A 306 -4.31 -24.91 -2.98
N THR A 307 -3.14 -25.54 -3.00
CA THR A 307 -2.14 -25.40 -4.08
C THR A 307 -1.63 -26.78 -4.52
N PRO A 308 -1.33 -27.03 -5.82
CA PRO A 308 -0.73 -28.29 -6.28
C PRO A 308 0.57 -28.64 -5.54
N LYS A 309 1.36 -27.65 -5.13
CA LYS A 309 2.56 -27.85 -4.29
C LYS A 309 2.24 -28.46 -2.94
N VAL A 310 1.13 -28.07 -2.29
CA VAL A 310 0.68 -28.66 -1.02
C VAL A 310 0.37 -30.14 -1.22
N LYS A 311 -0.28 -30.51 -2.34
CA LYS A 311 -0.55 -31.93 -2.66
C LYS A 311 0.74 -32.73 -2.83
N ILE A 312 1.70 -32.20 -3.59
CA ILE A 312 3.01 -32.85 -3.79
C ILE A 312 3.75 -32.99 -2.46
N ALA A 313 3.79 -31.93 -1.64
CA ALA A 313 4.43 -31.96 -0.34
C ALA A 313 3.77 -33.00 0.59
N LYS A 314 2.44 -33.08 0.61
CA LYS A 314 1.70 -34.13 1.35
C LYS A 314 2.11 -35.53 0.90
N THR A 315 2.19 -35.79 -0.40
CA THR A 315 2.63 -37.10 -0.91
C THR A 315 4.06 -37.41 -0.47
N ILE A 316 4.99 -36.45 -0.57
CA ILE A 316 6.38 -36.63 -0.13
C ILE A 316 6.46 -36.94 1.38
N MET A 317 5.71 -36.18 2.19
CA MET A 317 5.62 -36.41 3.62
C MET A 317 5.09 -37.79 3.94
N ILE A 318 3.94 -38.18 3.37
CA ILE A 318 3.33 -39.49 3.61
C ILE A 318 4.29 -40.60 3.19
N ARG A 319 4.93 -40.48 2.02
CA ARG A 319 5.92 -41.46 1.56
C ARG A 319 7.09 -41.59 2.53
N ARG A 320 7.57 -40.49 3.09
CA ARG A 320 8.68 -40.50 4.06
C ARG A 320 8.25 -41.09 5.40
N LEU A 321 7.06 -40.71 5.89
CA LEU A 321 6.46 -41.26 7.10
C LEU A 321 6.31 -42.78 6.98
N LEU A 322 5.73 -43.27 5.87
CA LEU A 322 5.56 -44.71 5.62
C LEU A 322 6.90 -45.45 5.60
N ARG A 323 7.92 -44.90 4.95
CA ARG A 323 9.26 -45.52 4.95
C ARG A 323 9.84 -45.69 6.34
N VAL A 324 9.64 -44.72 7.23
CA VAL A 324 10.15 -44.79 8.61
C VAL A 324 9.29 -45.75 9.44
N VAL A 325 7.97 -45.71 9.31
CA VAL A 325 7.05 -46.64 9.97
C VAL A 325 7.37 -48.10 9.62
N PHE A 326 7.62 -48.40 8.34
CA PHE A 326 7.98 -49.75 7.90
C PHE A 326 9.41 -50.18 8.25
N LYS A 327 10.30 -49.24 8.58
CA LYS A 327 11.67 -49.56 9.02
C LYS A 327 11.74 -49.84 10.51
N GLU A 328 11.01 -49.05 11.31
CA GLU A 328 11.02 -49.10 12.77
C GLU A 328 9.89 -49.95 13.37
N ASP A 329 9.13 -50.64 12.52
CA ASP A 329 7.96 -51.49 12.85
C ASP A 329 7.04 -50.86 13.91
N LEU A 330 6.79 -49.56 13.74
CA LEU A 330 5.91 -48.76 14.57
C LEU A 330 4.48 -49.23 14.33
N GLY A 331 4.01 -50.22 15.10
CA GLY A 331 2.69 -50.85 14.96
C GLY A 331 1.58 -49.84 14.61
N CYS A 332 1.22 -49.82 13.33
CA CYS A 332 0.24 -48.91 12.73
C CYS A 332 -1.03 -49.68 12.36
N ASP A 333 -2.18 -49.07 12.65
CA ASP A 333 -3.47 -49.59 12.20
C ASP A 333 -3.55 -49.48 10.67
N ARG A 334 -3.61 -50.65 10.00
CA ARG A 334 -3.69 -50.83 8.54
C ARG A 334 -4.76 -49.93 7.90
N GLU A 335 -5.88 -49.73 8.60
CA GLU A 335 -7.00 -48.90 8.14
C GLU A 335 -6.72 -47.39 8.13
N GLN A 336 -5.88 -46.87 9.03
CA GLN A 336 -5.56 -45.43 9.08
C GLN A 336 -4.60 -45.03 7.95
N VAL A 337 -3.69 -45.93 7.58
CA VAL A 337 -2.75 -45.75 6.47
C VAL A 337 -3.46 -45.82 5.12
N LEU A 338 -4.42 -46.72 4.96
CA LEU A 338 -5.21 -46.88 3.72
C LEU A 338 -6.20 -45.72 3.48
N ARG A 339 -6.58 -44.97 4.52
CA ARG A 339 -7.44 -43.77 4.42
C ARG A 339 -6.71 -42.52 3.93
N LEU A 340 -5.37 -42.55 3.82
CA LEU A 340 -4.60 -41.41 3.29
C LEU A 340 -4.80 -41.29 1.77
N GLU A 341 -5.00 -40.06 1.27
CA GLU A 341 -5.10 -39.75 -0.16
C GLU A 341 -3.73 -39.91 -0.84
N LEU A 342 -3.36 -41.17 -1.09
CA LEU A 342 -2.16 -41.55 -1.82
C LEU A 342 -2.45 -41.62 -3.32
N PRO A 343 -1.47 -41.28 -4.19
CA PRO A 343 -1.53 -41.59 -5.62
C PRO A 343 -1.74 -43.10 -5.84
N GLU A 344 -2.46 -43.47 -6.90
CA GLU A 344 -2.84 -44.88 -7.20
C GLU A 344 -1.64 -45.84 -7.20
N SER A 345 -0.47 -45.39 -7.67
CA SER A 345 0.76 -46.18 -7.67
C SER A 345 1.26 -46.55 -6.27
N GLU A 346 1.04 -45.68 -5.26
CA GLU A 346 1.47 -45.92 -3.88
C GLU A 346 0.44 -46.74 -3.10
N LYS A 347 -0.86 -46.60 -3.41
CA LYS A 347 -1.90 -47.50 -2.89
C LYS A 347 -1.64 -48.94 -3.30
N ASN A 348 -1.35 -49.19 -4.58
CA ASN A 348 -1.07 -50.52 -5.08
C ASN A 348 0.23 -51.12 -4.47
N TYR A 349 1.25 -50.30 -4.22
CA TYR A 349 2.48 -50.76 -3.53
C TYR A 349 2.23 -51.13 -2.07
N LEU A 350 1.41 -50.34 -1.36
CA LEU A 350 1.05 -50.64 0.03
C LEU A 350 0.19 -51.89 0.13
N GLU A 351 -0.81 -52.05 -0.75
CA GLU A 351 -1.63 -53.25 -0.83
C GLU A 351 -0.76 -54.50 -1.03
N ALA A 352 0.17 -54.48 -2.00
CA ALA A 352 1.09 -55.59 -2.23
C ALA A 352 1.99 -55.91 -1.03
N LYS A 353 2.52 -54.89 -0.33
CA LYS A 353 3.42 -55.09 0.83
C LYS A 353 2.66 -55.56 2.08
N PHE A 354 1.41 -55.16 2.24
CA PHE A 354 0.57 -55.65 3.32
C PHE A 354 0.10 -57.10 3.09
N ASP A 355 -0.01 -57.53 1.82
CA ASP A 355 -0.34 -58.91 1.47
C ASP A 355 0.87 -59.85 1.60
N GLU A 356 2.09 -59.44 1.26
CA GLU A 356 3.31 -60.22 1.54
C GLU A 356 3.52 -60.50 3.05
N ASN A 357 3.14 -59.55 3.92
CA ASN A 357 3.20 -59.74 5.37
C ASN A 357 2.09 -60.67 5.93
N LEU A 358 0.98 -60.85 5.20
CA LEU A 358 -0.03 -61.86 5.52
C LEU A 358 0.46 -63.26 5.18
N ASP A 359 1.10 -63.43 4.03
CA ASP A 359 1.68 -64.72 3.60
C ASP A 359 2.82 -65.16 4.53
N ASN A 360 3.67 -64.24 5.00
CA ASN A 360 4.71 -64.55 5.99
C ASN A 360 4.16 -64.92 7.39
N ARG A 361 2.98 -64.43 7.77
CA ARG A 361 2.30 -64.86 9.01
C ARG A 361 1.66 -66.24 8.88
N MET A 362 1.19 -66.62 7.69
CA MET A 362 0.67 -67.97 7.42
C MET A 362 1.78 -69.03 7.35
N LEU A 363 3.01 -68.65 6.96
CA LEU A 363 4.16 -69.55 6.87
C LEU A 363 4.92 -69.77 8.18
N THR A 364 4.64 -68.97 9.22
CA THR A 364 5.26 -69.11 10.56
C THR A 364 4.37 -69.83 11.57
N THR A 365 3.16 -70.23 11.16
CA THR A 365 2.28 -71.12 11.93
C THR A 365 2.23 -72.50 11.27
N ASN A 366 3.28 -73.30 11.46
CA ASN A 366 3.23 -74.76 11.42
C ASN A 366 4.39 -75.36 12.21
#